data_AF-F0M3H5-F1
#
_entry.id   AF-F0M3H5-F1
#
_cell.length_a   1.000
_cell.length_b   1.000
_cell.length_c   1.000
_cell.angle_alpha   90.00
_cell.angle_beta   90.00
_cell.angle_gamma   90.00
#
_symmetry.space_group_name_H-M   'P 1'
#
loop_
_entity.id
_entity.type
_entity.pdbx_description
1 polymer ?
#
loop_
_entity_poly.entity_id
_entity_poly.type
_entity_poly.pdbx_seq_one_letter_code
_entity_poly.pdbx_strand_id
1 'polypeptide(L)'
;MRAGHLFDGPDIVASVFVVFVDVCSLLERRPQVDIRLDEYGRTVFEAEAYVIGDFAKRATLNLATPAGSLFSQVTNLLSSCLRNGSDELIDPIRANIESLCSSRVRAGIMSVVRGAELTSGQRMTFREIWGTVTRCILGDAPDRVARDELRALVQRLQPSDLDSVTRFKDFQALAALRFSQAIFGGRSPGAGSFDPLGNPITKLTHFVDPMRDAIPGRFDRSWESGWATPLADSFAGPVTSGSPLESLEADLDAEDSFSDILTEFDKMLDRAFVDAMHSPKIGDKDRYAFISWYGGYLGRLYALANGIPAFRPQVAAWTQAWYLSPNLPDELGFGLRTLLRPKRRPGDIESASLIPILASRTDPIVGVQSEPKLALKTGDVEMKTLRDSESLFLVLSEQGKEISRMPLDFPLVREALACGQEHAGVTEMTDVTSPRLERFRAARLIPTQLNQANYRVVVGASDFSMTVSGGY
;
A
#
# COMPACT_ATOMS: atom_id res chain seq x y z
N MET A 1 -24.72 -7.75 -2.45
CA MET A 1 -26.05 -7.73 -1.80
C MET A 1 -26.70 -9.11 -1.94
N ARG A 2 -27.41 -9.60 -0.92
CA ARG A 2 -28.28 -10.78 -1.06
C ARG A 2 -29.67 -10.43 -0.52
N ALA A 3 -30.69 -10.62 -1.35
CA ALA A 3 -32.08 -10.46 -0.98
C ALA A 3 -32.88 -11.65 -1.48
N GLY A 4 -34.00 -11.92 -0.84
CA GLY A 4 -34.93 -12.95 -1.24
C GLY A 4 -36.29 -12.72 -0.61
N HIS A 5 -37.24 -13.57 -0.98
CA HIS A 5 -38.59 -13.56 -0.43
C HIS A 5 -38.86 -14.90 0.25
N LEU A 6 -39.51 -14.85 1.40
CA LEU A 6 -40.08 -15.99 2.08
C LEU A 6 -41.51 -16.15 1.57
N PHE A 7 -41.84 -17.35 1.08
CA PHE A 7 -43.16 -17.67 0.53
C PHE A 7 -43.90 -18.64 1.45
N ASP A 8 -45.23 -18.49 1.54
CA ASP A 8 -46.17 -19.50 2.04
C ASP A 8 -47.20 -19.76 0.93
N GLY A 9 -47.09 -20.91 0.27
CA GLY A 9 -47.82 -21.15 -0.97
C GLY A 9 -47.44 -20.14 -2.07
N PRO A 10 -48.42 -19.50 -2.76
CA PRO A 10 -48.15 -18.48 -3.77
C PRO A 10 -47.84 -17.08 -3.17
N ASP A 11 -48.07 -16.88 -1.88
CA ASP A 11 -48.01 -15.57 -1.25
C ASP A 11 -46.63 -15.28 -0.64
N ILE A 12 -46.14 -14.05 -0.83
CA ILE A 12 -44.92 -13.56 -0.18
C ILE A 12 -45.29 -13.12 1.25
N VAL A 13 -44.73 -13.80 2.25
CA VAL A 13 -45.01 -13.52 3.67
C VAL A 13 -43.97 -12.57 4.27
N ALA A 14 -42.73 -12.62 3.76
CA ALA A 14 -41.67 -11.70 4.20
C ALA A 14 -40.63 -11.46 3.10
N SER A 15 -40.06 -10.26 3.08
CA SER A 15 -38.86 -9.96 2.29
C SER A 15 -37.64 -10.03 3.20
N VAL A 16 -36.65 -10.85 2.83
CA VAL A 16 -35.41 -11.05 3.60
C VAL A 16 -34.27 -10.29 2.91
N PHE A 17 -33.61 -9.42 3.66
CA PHE A 17 -32.46 -8.66 3.19
C PHE A 17 -31.25 -8.94 4.08
N VAL A 18 -30.13 -9.30 3.47
CA VAL A 18 -28.87 -9.52 4.17
C VAL A 18 -28.02 -8.26 4.10
N VAL A 19 -27.88 -7.59 5.24
CA VAL A 19 -26.91 -6.50 5.44
C VAL A 19 -25.57 -7.11 5.79
N PHE A 20 -24.58 -6.86 4.95
CA PHE A 20 -23.21 -7.21 5.25
C PHE A 20 -22.51 -6.02 5.91
N VAL A 21 -22.15 -6.17 7.19
CA VAL A 21 -21.32 -5.21 7.93
C VAL A 21 -19.85 -5.54 7.66
N ASP A 22 -19.01 -4.53 7.46
CA ASP A 22 -17.56 -4.66 7.23
C ASP A 22 -17.13 -5.49 5.99
N VAL A 23 -18.02 -5.65 5.00
CA VAL A 23 -17.69 -6.35 3.73
C VAL A 23 -17.06 -5.41 2.70
N CYS A 24 -17.39 -4.12 2.73
CA CYS A 24 -16.74 -3.09 1.94
C CYS A 24 -15.77 -2.30 2.81
N SER A 25 -14.67 -1.82 2.24
CA SER A 25 -13.78 -0.91 2.95
C SER A 25 -14.52 0.36 3.39
N LEU A 26 -14.28 0.79 4.63
CA LEU A 26 -14.75 2.08 5.15
C LEU A 26 -14.06 3.28 4.50
N LEU A 27 -13.00 3.02 3.73
CA LEU A 27 -12.26 4.01 2.98
C LEU A 27 -12.84 4.16 1.56
N GLU A 28 -13.77 3.32 1.09
CA GLU A 28 -14.42 3.52 -0.21
C GLU A 28 -15.83 4.11 -0.07
N ARG A 29 -16.39 4.60 -1.19
CA ARG A 29 -17.78 5.06 -1.21
C ARG A 29 -18.69 3.86 -0.94
N ARG A 30 -19.57 4.01 0.05
CA ARG A 30 -20.58 3.00 0.35
C ARG A 30 -21.61 2.95 -0.79
N PRO A 31 -21.90 1.76 -1.35
CA PRO A 31 -22.94 1.63 -2.37
C PRO A 31 -24.31 1.92 -1.73
N GLN A 32 -25.12 2.74 -2.40
CA GLN A 32 -26.49 2.98 -1.96
C GLN A 32 -27.39 1.78 -2.32
N VAL A 33 -28.38 1.51 -1.47
CA VAL A 33 -29.36 0.45 -1.70
C VAL A 33 -30.74 1.08 -1.59
N ASP A 34 -31.46 1.04 -2.71
CA ASP A 34 -32.84 1.49 -2.80
C ASP A 34 -33.79 0.30 -2.60
N ILE A 35 -34.76 0.49 -1.73
CA ILE A 35 -35.81 -0.48 -1.43
C ILE A 35 -37.12 0.13 -1.93
N ARG A 36 -37.74 -0.51 -2.93
CA ARG A 36 -38.96 -0.02 -3.58
C ARG A 36 -40.00 -1.13 -3.66
N LEU A 37 -41.25 -0.78 -3.93
CA LEU A 37 -42.29 -1.75 -4.27
C LEU A 37 -42.49 -1.72 -5.79
N ASP A 38 -42.59 -2.89 -6.43
CA ASP A 38 -42.99 -2.98 -7.84
C ASP A 38 -44.49 -2.75 -8.01
N GLU A 39 -44.94 -2.75 -9.26
CA GLU A 39 -46.35 -2.57 -9.65
C GLU A 39 -47.29 -3.64 -9.07
N TYR A 40 -46.75 -4.76 -8.57
CA TYR A 40 -47.47 -5.86 -7.97
C TYR A 40 -47.35 -5.88 -6.43
N GLY A 41 -46.80 -4.83 -5.83
CA GLY A 41 -46.61 -4.72 -4.37
C GLY A 41 -45.46 -5.57 -3.82
N ARG A 42 -44.56 -6.07 -4.67
CA ARG A 42 -43.39 -6.87 -4.27
C ARG A 42 -42.21 -5.97 -3.97
N THR A 43 -41.47 -6.26 -2.91
CA THR A 43 -40.26 -5.51 -2.57
C THR A 43 -39.15 -5.77 -3.59
N VAL A 44 -38.76 -4.75 -4.34
CA VAL A 44 -37.59 -4.77 -5.22
C VAL A 44 -36.44 -4.06 -4.54
N PHE A 45 -35.26 -4.63 -4.69
CA PHE A 45 -34.05 -4.08 -4.14
C PHE A 45 -33.05 -3.78 -5.26
N GLU A 46 -32.64 -2.53 -5.36
CA GLU A 46 -31.63 -2.08 -6.32
C GLU A 46 -30.42 -1.55 -5.55
N ALA A 47 -29.24 -2.11 -5.82
CA ALA A 47 -28.01 -1.65 -5.19
C ALA A 47 -27.06 -1.06 -6.24
N GLU A 48 -26.46 0.09 -5.92
CA GLU A 48 -25.37 0.63 -6.71
C GLU A 48 -24.22 -0.40 -6.77
N ALA A 49 -23.55 -0.46 -7.92
CA ALA A 49 -22.33 -1.22 -8.04
C ALA A 49 -21.27 -0.67 -7.08
N TYR A 50 -20.58 -1.57 -6.37
CA TYR A 50 -19.42 -1.19 -5.58
C TYR A 50 -18.31 -0.67 -6.51
N VAL A 51 -17.62 0.39 -6.12
CA VAL A 51 -16.53 1.00 -6.91
C VAL A 51 -15.36 1.34 -5.99
N ILE A 52 -14.16 0.94 -6.41
CA ILE A 52 -12.90 1.38 -5.81
C ILE A 52 -12.43 2.63 -6.54
N GLY A 53 -12.14 3.70 -5.80
CA GLY A 53 -11.63 4.94 -6.40
C GLY A 53 -10.23 4.77 -6.99
N ASP A 54 -9.92 5.51 -8.05
CA ASP A 54 -8.57 5.57 -8.63
C ASP A 54 -7.56 6.00 -7.57
N PHE A 55 -6.63 5.10 -7.24
CA PHE A 55 -5.66 5.32 -6.17
C PHE A 55 -4.72 6.49 -6.47
N ALA A 56 -4.33 6.67 -7.73
CA ALA A 56 -3.34 7.68 -8.12
C ALA A 56 -3.85 9.11 -7.90
N LYS A 57 -5.17 9.30 -8.02
CA LYS A 57 -5.87 10.60 -7.87
C LYS A 57 -6.55 10.76 -6.50
N ARG A 58 -6.51 9.72 -5.66
CA ARG A 58 -7.31 9.57 -4.45
C ARG A 58 -7.18 10.72 -3.46
N ALA A 59 -5.96 11.22 -3.23
CA ALA A 59 -5.72 12.32 -2.28
C ALA A 59 -6.44 13.62 -2.68
N THR A 60 -6.77 13.78 -3.96
CA THR A 60 -7.50 14.96 -4.49
C THR A 60 -8.99 14.70 -4.68
N LEU A 61 -9.42 13.44 -4.65
CA LEU A 61 -10.82 13.09 -4.79
C LEU A 61 -11.52 13.28 -3.44
N ASN A 62 -12.58 14.09 -3.42
CA ASN A 62 -13.49 14.15 -2.29
C ASN A 62 -14.37 12.89 -2.28
N LEU A 63 -13.78 11.77 -1.92
CA LEU A 63 -14.51 10.52 -1.74
C LEU A 63 -15.32 10.65 -0.45
N ALA A 64 -16.64 10.76 -0.59
CA ALA A 64 -17.59 10.75 0.53
C ALA A 64 -17.61 9.38 1.22
N THR A 65 -16.53 9.08 1.93
CA THR A 65 -16.25 7.78 2.55
C THR A 65 -16.70 7.80 4.01
N PRO A 66 -17.15 6.66 4.57
CA PRO A 66 -17.46 6.57 6.00
C PRO A 66 -16.30 7.01 6.89
N ALA A 67 -15.08 6.54 6.62
CA ALA A 67 -13.88 6.91 7.38
C ALA A 67 -13.54 8.40 7.23
N GLY A 68 -13.61 8.95 6.01
CA GLY A 68 -13.36 10.37 5.78
C GLY A 68 -14.38 11.28 6.48
N SER A 69 -15.66 10.88 6.51
CA SER A 69 -16.70 11.60 7.25
C SER A 69 -16.43 11.58 8.75
N LEU A 70 -16.08 10.43 9.31
CA LEU A 70 -15.71 10.29 10.72
C LEU A 70 -14.50 11.16 11.06
N PHE A 71 -13.45 11.09 10.25
CA PHE A 71 -12.22 11.84 10.46
C PHE A 71 -12.50 13.35 10.43
N SER A 72 -13.25 13.83 9.43
CA SER A 72 -13.66 15.22 9.31
C SER A 72 -14.49 15.71 10.50
N GLN A 73 -15.48 14.92 10.95
CA GLN A 73 -16.32 15.28 12.10
C GLN A 73 -15.51 15.41 13.39
N VAL A 74 -14.61 14.46 13.65
CA VAL A 74 -13.74 14.50 14.83
C VAL A 74 -12.80 15.70 14.79
N THR A 75 -12.14 15.95 13.66
CA THR A 75 -11.21 17.08 13.54
C THR A 75 -11.91 18.42 13.64
N ASN A 76 -13.12 18.57 13.08
CA ASN A 76 -13.92 19.79 13.20
C ASN A 76 -14.38 20.06 14.64
N LEU A 77 -14.69 18.99 15.39
CA LEU A 77 -15.03 19.11 16.80
C LEU A 77 -13.81 19.60 17.60
N LEU A 78 -12.62 19.04 17.34
CA LEU A 78 -11.38 19.42 18.02
C LEU A 78 -10.88 20.82 17.64
N SER A 79 -11.00 21.22 16.38
CA SER A 79 -10.56 22.55 15.93
C SER A 79 -11.32 23.68 16.61
N SER A 80 -12.57 23.44 17.02
CA SER A 80 -13.36 24.40 17.81
C SER A 80 -12.77 24.63 19.21
N CYS A 81 -12.07 23.63 19.77
CA CYS A 81 -11.46 23.69 21.10
C CYS A 81 -10.07 24.35 21.10
N LEU A 82 -9.38 24.42 19.95
CA LEU A 82 -8.04 24.99 19.83
C LEU A 82 -7.95 26.51 20.12
N ARG A 83 -9.07 27.23 20.04
CA ARG A 83 -9.09 28.70 20.14
C ARG A 83 -8.78 29.25 21.55
N ASN A 84 -8.69 28.41 22.57
CA ASN A 84 -8.67 28.83 23.98
C ASN A 84 -7.38 28.48 24.76
N GLY A 85 -6.29 28.10 24.11
CA GLY A 85 -5.04 27.73 24.79
C GLY A 85 -3.85 28.62 24.43
N SER A 86 -3.48 29.53 25.33
CA SER A 86 -2.16 30.17 25.35
C SER A 86 -1.27 29.44 26.37
N ASP A 87 -0.87 28.22 26.08
CA ASP A 87 0.24 27.59 26.81
C ASP A 87 1.54 27.91 26.05
N GLU A 88 2.58 28.29 26.77
CA GLU A 88 3.95 28.55 26.25
C GLU A 88 4.66 27.26 25.77
N LEU A 89 4.02 26.09 25.88
CA LEU A 89 4.61 24.79 25.57
C LEU A 89 4.62 24.51 24.07
N ILE A 90 5.66 23.83 23.62
CA ILE A 90 5.71 23.24 22.29
C ILE A 90 4.82 22.00 22.30
N ASP A 91 3.63 22.11 21.69
CA ASP A 91 2.60 21.08 21.74
C ASP A 91 2.43 20.37 20.37
N PRO A 92 2.98 19.15 20.19
CA PRO A 92 2.83 18.38 18.96
C PRO A 92 1.38 17.89 18.72
N ILE A 93 0.54 17.80 19.75
CA ILE A 93 -0.87 17.39 19.62
C ILE A 93 -1.67 18.53 19.01
N ARG A 94 -1.43 19.76 19.47
CA ARG A 94 -1.97 20.96 18.82
C ARG A 94 -1.52 21.03 17.36
N ALA A 95 -0.23 20.83 17.09
CA ALA A 95 0.30 20.79 15.73
C ALA A 95 -0.39 19.70 14.88
N ASN A 96 -0.70 18.53 15.44
CA ASN A 96 -1.46 17.51 14.73
C ASN A 96 -2.85 18.02 14.35
N ILE A 97 -3.60 18.60 15.29
CA ILE A 97 -4.95 19.09 15.03
C ILE A 97 -4.92 20.23 13.99
N GLU A 98 -3.93 21.12 14.05
CA GLU A 98 -3.71 22.19 13.07
C GLU A 98 -3.49 21.63 11.65
N SER A 99 -2.53 20.71 11.46
CA SER A 99 -2.32 20.02 10.18
C SER A 99 -3.60 19.32 9.69
N LEU A 100 -4.31 18.66 10.61
CA LEU A 100 -5.54 17.92 10.31
C LEU A 100 -6.74 18.81 10.02
N CYS A 101 -6.66 20.14 10.18
CA CYS A 101 -7.70 21.06 9.72
C CYS A 101 -7.75 21.12 8.19
N SER A 102 -6.64 20.86 7.49
CA SER A 102 -6.64 20.75 6.03
C SER A 102 -7.36 19.48 5.57
N SER A 103 -8.32 19.65 4.66
CA SER A 103 -9.00 18.52 4.01
C SER A 103 -8.07 17.71 3.12
N ARG A 104 -7.05 18.35 2.52
CA ARG A 104 -6.05 17.69 1.66
C ARG A 104 -5.18 16.75 2.48
N VAL A 105 -4.68 17.22 3.63
CA VAL A 105 -3.90 16.39 4.56
C VAL A 105 -4.71 15.18 5.04
N ARG A 106 -5.98 15.38 5.44
CA ARG A 106 -6.86 14.26 5.82
C ARG A 106 -7.05 13.26 4.67
N ALA A 107 -7.26 13.74 3.46
CA ALA A 107 -7.41 12.88 2.28
C ALA A 107 -6.12 12.11 1.97
N GLY A 108 -4.95 12.75 2.10
CA GLY A 108 -3.64 12.12 1.96
C GLY A 108 -3.44 10.99 2.97
N ILE A 109 -3.71 11.24 4.26
CA ILE A 109 -3.65 10.20 5.31
C ILE A 109 -4.59 9.03 4.98
N MET A 110 -5.84 9.31 4.59
CA MET A 110 -6.80 8.25 4.21
C MET A 110 -6.37 7.47 2.96
N SER A 111 -5.64 8.10 2.05
CA SER A 111 -5.02 7.42 0.90
C SER A 111 -3.95 6.43 1.35
N VAL A 112 -3.05 6.84 2.26
CA VAL A 112 -2.02 5.96 2.83
C VAL A 112 -2.65 4.79 3.58
N VAL A 113 -3.67 5.05 4.39
CA VAL A 113 -4.40 4.02 5.15
C VAL A 113 -5.09 3.03 4.20
N ARG A 114 -5.61 3.50 3.05
CA ARG A 114 -6.13 2.60 2.02
C ARG A 114 -5.02 1.77 1.37
N GLY A 115 -3.85 2.37 1.14
CA GLY A 115 -2.66 1.64 0.72
C GLY A 115 -2.31 0.50 1.69
N ALA A 116 -2.45 0.73 3.01
CA ALA A 116 -2.23 -0.28 4.03
C ALA A 116 -3.22 -1.45 3.95
N GLU A 117 -4.52 -1.19 3.73
CA GLU A 117 -5.52 -2.25 3.53
C GLU A 117 -5.18 -3.12 2.31
N LEU A 118 -4.83 -2.48 1.19
CA LEU A 118 -4.53 -3.19 -0.06
C LEU A 118 -3.23 -3.98 0.02
N THR A 119 -2.21 -3.43 0.67
CA THR A 119 -0.90 -4.08 0.85
C THR A 119 -0.98 -5.27 1.80
N SER A 120 -1.73 -5.13 2.90
CA SER A 120 -1.91 -6.20 3.88
C SER A 120 -2.91 -7.27 3.45
N GLY A 121 -3.79 -6.96 2.50
CA GLY A 121 -4.94 -7.80 2.15
C GLY A 121 -5.97 -7.89 3.28
N GLN A 122 -5.87 -7.04 4.31
CA GLN A 122 -6.76 -7.00 5.46
C GLN A 122 -7.59 -5.72 5.42
N ARG A 123 -8.91 -5.86 5.60
CA ARG A 123 -9.80 -4.71 5.74
C ARG A 123 -9.70 -4.16 7.15
N MET A 124 -9.63 -2.84 7.26
CA MET A 124 -9.75 -2.14 8.53
C MET A 124 -11.23 -2.06 8.92
N THR A 125 -11.52 -2.58 10.10
CA THR A 125 -12.82 -2.40 10.75
C THR A 125 -12.90 -1.00 11.35
N PHE A 126 -14.08 -0.68 11.90
CA PHE A 126 -14.27 0.56 12.63
C PHE A 126 -13.24 0.77 13.76
N ARG A 127 -12.76 -0.32 14.39
CA ARG A 127 -11.76 -0.24 15.46
C ARG A 127 -10.42 0.26 14.94
N GLU A 128 -9.94 -0.27 13.81
CA GLU A 128 -8.68 0.19 13.23
C GLU A 128 -8.79 1.62 12.71
N ILE A 129 -9.94 2.01 12.11
CA ILE A 129 -10.16 3.40 11.70
C ILE A 129 -10.15 4.36 12.89
N TRP A 130 -10.84 4.03 14.00
CA TRP A 130 -10.84 4.87 15.20
C TRP A 130 -9.46 4.96 15.85
N GLY A 131 -8.73 3.85 15.90
CA GLY A 131 -7.34 3.83 16.38
C GLY A 131 -6.43 4.67 15.50
N THR A 132 -6.61 4.65 14.18
CA THR A 132 -5.87 5.49 13.23
C THR A 132 -6.14 6.97 13.47
N VAL A 133 -7.41 7.39 13.56
CA VAL A 133 -7.79 8.78 13.86
C VAL A 133 -7.21 9.23 15.21
N THR A 134 -7.30 8.38 16.23
CA THR A 134 -6.73 8.65 17.56
C THR A 134 -5.22 8.86 17.49
N ARG A 135 -4.50 8.01 16.76
CA ARG A 135 -3.05 8.11 16.56
C ARG A 135 -2.67 9.32 15.71
N CYS A 136 -3.53 9.74 14.77
CA CYS A 136 -3.36 10.99 14.04
C CYS A 136 -3.47 12.23 14.94
N ILE A 137 -4.25 12.17 16.01
CA ILE A 137 -4.43 13.30 16.93
C ILE A 137 -3.35 13.28 18.02
N LEU A 138 -3.21 12.15 18.71
CA LEU A 138 -2.42 12.02 19.94
C LEU A 138 -1.00 11.48 19.72
N GLY A 139 -0.65 11.13 18.47
CA GLY A 139 0.60 10.44 18.17
C GLY A 139 0.68 9.10 18.90
N ASP A 140 1.85 8.79 19.45
CA ASP A 140 2.10 7.56 20.21
C ASP A 140 1.82 7.69 21.73
N ALA A 141 1.26 8.81 22.19
CA ALA A 141 0.93 9.01 23.61
C ALA A 141 0.08 7.89 24.24
N PRO A 142 -0.95 7.32 23.56
CA PRO A 142 -1.76 6.24 24.13
C PRO A 142 -0.97 4.97 24.46
N ASP A 143 0.19 4.76 23.83
CA ASP A 143 1.07 3.63 24.11
C ASP A 143 2.04 3.93 25.28
N ARG A 144 2.14 5.20 25.73
CA ARG A 144 3.12 5.68 26.72
C ARG A 144 2.52 6.01 28.08
N VAL A 145 1.32 6.59 28.11
CA VAL A 145 0.72 7.16 29.33
C VAL A 145 -0.79 6.99 29.35
N ALA A 146 -1.38 7.05 30.55
CA ALA A 146 -2.82 7.13 30.71
C ALA A 146 -3.38 8.49 30.24
N ARG A 147 -4.71 8.58 30.04
CA ARG A 147 -5.37 9.78 29.49
C ARG A 147 -5.11 11.05 30.30
N ASP A 148 -5.12 10.94 31.62
CA ASP A 148 -4.94 12.03 32.58
C ASP A 148 -3.48 12.52 32.68
N GLU A 149 -2.53 11.75 32.16
CA GLU A 149 -1.10 12.05 32.20
C GLU A 149 -0.58 12.72 30.91
N LEU A 150 -1.44 12.94 29.91
CA LEU A 150 -1.05 13.48 28.60
C LEU A 150 -0.33 14.83 28.70
N ARG A 151 -0.86 15.76 29.50
CA ARG A 151 -0.23 17.07 29.71
C ARG A 151 1.13 16.93 30.40
N ALA A 152 1.23 16.05 31.41
CA ALA A 152 2.48 15.79 32.10
C ALA A 152 3.53 15.17 31.17
N LEU A 153 3.11 14.31 30.23
CA LEU A 153 4.00 13.77 29.20
C LEU A 153 4.57 14.88 28.30
N VAL A 154 3.72 15.76 27.77
CA VAL A 154 4.17 16.88 26.91
C VAL A 154 5.10 17.81 27.67
N GLN A 155 4.81 18.12 28.93
CA GLN A 155 5.67 18.94 29.79
C GLN A 155 7.03 18.30 30.04
N ARG A 156 7.07 16.97 30.29
CA ARG A 156 8.33 16.23 30.51
C ARG A 156 9.21 16.17 29.26
N LEU A 157 8.60 16.20 28.08
CA LEU A 157 9.29 16.10 26.78
C LEU A 157 9.67 17.47 26.19
N GLN A 158 9.51 18.57 26.93
CA GLN A 158 9.89 19.88 26.41
C GLN A 158 11.41 19.94 26.14
N PRO A 159 11.85 20.46 24.98
CA PRO A 159 13.25 20.57 24.65
C PRO A 159 14.03 21.47 25.61
N SER A 160 15.23 21.04 25.99
CA SER A 160 16.13 21.86 26.78
C SER A 160 16.83 22.94 25.94
N ASP A 161 17.05 24.13 26.51
CA ASP A 161 17.79 25.22 25.85
C ASP A 161 19.31 25.20 26.15
N LEU A 162 19.83 24.11 26.74
CA LEU A 162 21.21 24.03 27.24
C LEU A 162 22.26 23.80 26.13
N ASP A 163 21.95 22.96 25.15
CA ASP A 163 22.88 22.56 24.08
C ASP A 163 22.11 22.18 22.82
N SER A 164 22.56 22.64 21.63
CA SER A 164 21.79 22.43 20.39
C SER A 164 21.66 20.97 19.97
N VAL A 165 22.65 20.13 20.25
CA VAL A 165 22.60 18.69 19.95
C VAL A 165 21.60 17.99 20.88
N THR A 166 21.61 18.35 22.17
CA THR A 166 20.66 17.81 23.15
C THR A 166 19.24 18.28 22.86
N ARG A 167 19.08 19.57 22.55
CA ARG A 167 17.80 20.17 22.15
C ARG A 167 17.18 19.43 20.96
N PHE A 168 17.96 19.13 19.93
CA PHE A 168 17.45 18.37 18.79
C PHE A 168 17.03 16.94 19.19
N LYS A 169 17.79 16.25 20.04
CA LYS A 169 17.40 14.92 20.57
C LYS A 169 16.09 14.98 21.36
N ASP A 170 15.89 16.01 22.17
CA ASP A 170 14.63 16.23 22.90
C ASP A 170 13.46 16.48 21.93
N PHE A 171 13.69 17.28 20.89
CA PHE A 171 12.74 17.49 19.81
C PHE A 171 12.40 16.20 19.06
N GLN A 172 13.36 15.30 18.81
CA GLN A 172 13.11 13.99 18.21
C GLN A 172 12.20 13.12 19.10
N ALA A 173 12.36 13.20 20.42
CA ALA A 173 11.50 12.50 21.37
C ALA A 173 10.08 13.07 21.39
N LEU A 174 9.95 14.40 21.33
CA LEU A 174 8.66 15.10 21.25
C LEU A 174 7.96 14.85 19.91
N ALA A 175 8.70 14.79 18.80
CA ALA A 175 8.20 14.54 17.46
C ALA A 175 7.60 13.12 17.29
N ALA A 176 7.84 12.19 18.21
CA ALA A 176 7.13 10.91 18.22
C ALA A 176 5.61 11.06 18.49
N LEU A 177 5.21 12.18 19.11
CA LEU A 177 3.82 12.57 19.25
C LEU A 177 3.23 13.18 17.97
N ARG A 178 4.04 13.51 16.96
CA ARG A 178 3.53 13.91 15.64
C ARG A 178 2.98 12.70 14.92
N PHE A 179 1.82 12.85 14.28
CA PHE A 179 1.19 11.72 13.59
C PHE A 179 2.05 11.16 12.46
N SER A 180 2.84 12.00 11.79
CA SER A 180 3.70 11.58 10.68
C SER A 180 4.71 10.52 11.09
N GLN A 181 5.10 10.50 12.36
CA GLN A 181 5.94 9.45 12.93
C GLN A 181 5.09 8.33 13.54
N ALA A 182 4.10 8.70 14.35
CA ALA A 182 3.35 7.75 15.15
C ALA A 182 2.67 6.67 14.29
N ILE A 183 2.03 7.05 13.18
CA ILE A 183 1.25 6.09 12.37
C ILE A 183 2.12 4.98 11.79
N PHE A 184 3.41 5.18 11.57
CA PHE A 184 4.31 4.17 11.00
C PHE A 184 5.14 3.43 12.07
N GLY A 185 4.97 3.80 13.34
CA GLY A 185 5.83 3.32 14.41
C GLY A 185 7.22 3.96 14.37
N GLY A 186 7.31 5.24 13.99
CA GLY A 186 8.55 6.01 13.96
C GLY A 186 9.28 5.95 15.30
N ARG A 187 10.58 5.63 15.26
CA ARG A 187 11.40 5.42 16.46
C ARG A 187 11.78 6.76 17.10
N SER A 188 11.55 6.90 18.41
CA SER A 188 12.29 7.87 19.21
C SER A 188 13.73 7.38 19.40
N PRO A 189 14.75 8.25 19.23
CA PRO A 189 16.12 7.91 19.60
C PRO A 189 16.20 7.50 21.07
N GLY A 190 16.78 6.34 21.37
CA GLY A 190 16.98 5.86 22.75
C GLY A 190 15.78 5.16 23.40
N ALA A 191 14.61 5.09 22.75
CA ALA A 191 13.56 4.19 23.17
C ALA A 191 14.00 2.73 22.91
N GLY A 192 13.77 1.83 23.88
CA GLY A 192 14.03 0.39 23.74
C GLY A 192 13.28 -0.25 22.56
N SER A 193 13.31 -1.57 22.43
CA SER A 193 12.69 -2.27 21.29
C SER A 193 11.18 -1.99 21.20
N PHE A 194 10.80 -0.97 20.43
CA PHE A 194 9.42 -0.74 20.02
C PHE A 194 9.09 -1.80 18.96
N ASP A 195 8.12 -2.67 19.27
CA ASP A 195 7.59 -3.63 18.33
C ASP A 195 6.41 -2.99 17.58
N PRO A 196 6.60 -2.56 16.31
CA PRO A 196 5.50 -2.00 15.52
C PRO A 196 4.38 -3.01 15.26
N LEU A 197 4.59 -4.31 15.50
CA LEU A 197 3.58 -5.34 15.36
C LEU A 197 2.71 -5.49 16.61
N GLY A 198 3.12 -4.92 17.75
CA GLY A 198 2.39 -4.98 19.01
C GLY A 198 1.15 -4.09 19.04
N ASN A 199 1.15 -2.98 18.28
CA ASN A 199 0.00 -2.10 18.15
C ASN A 199 -0.82 -2.44 16.88
N PRO A 200 -2.16 -2.58 16.98
CA PRO A 200 -3.01 -2.97 15.85
C PRO A 200 -2.93 -2.05 14.63
N ILE A 201 -2.66 -0.76 14.84
CA ILE A 201 -2.59 0.23 13.77
C ILE A 201 -1.25 0.13 13.07
N THR A 202 -0.15 0.22 13.82
CA THR A 202 1.19 0.16 13.24
C THR A 202 1.48 -1.20 12.60
N LYS A 203 0.85 -2.28 13.07
CA LYS A 203 0.90 -3.59 12.42
C LYS A 203 0.45 -3.55 10.96
N LEU A 204 -0.50 -2.68 10.62
CA LEU A 204 -1.00 -2.51 9.26
C LEU A 204 -0.22 -1.44 8.49
N THR A 205 0.05 -0.31 9.12
CA THR A 205 0.63 0.87 8.47
C THR A 205 2.15 0.84 8.36
N HIS A 206 2.87 0.08 9.20
CA HIS A 206 4.33 0.02 9.17
C HIS A 206 4.90 -0.47 7.83
N PHE A 207 4.20 -1.40 7.17
CA PHE A 207 4.62 -1.93 5.87
C PHE A 207 4.41 -0.96 4.71
N VAL A 208 3.62 0.09 4.93
CA VAL A 208 3.38 1.16 3.96
C VAL A 208 4.05 2.49 4.37
N ASP A 209 5.00 2.47 5.29
CA ASP A 209 5.85 3.63 5.58
C ASP A 209 6.57 4.05 4.29
N PRO A 210 6.29 5.25 3.75
CA PRO A 210 6.83 5.70 2.47
C PRO A 210 8.35 5.62 2.40
N MET A 211 9.04 5.69 3.54
CA MET A 211 10.50 5.57 3.60
C MET A 211 11.05 4.17 3.34
N ARG A 212 10.19 3.16 3.19
CA ARG A 212 10.57 1.82 2.73
C ARG A 212 10.70 1.73 1.21
N ASP A 213 10.09 2.66 0.48
CA ASP A 213 10.02 2.67 -0.98
C ASP A 213 10.10 4.11 -1.50
N ALA A 214 11.23 4.75 -1.19
CA ALA A 214 11.53 6.10 -1.66
C ALA A 214 11.97 6.06 -3.13
N ILE A 215 11.02 6.25 -4.05
CA ILE A 215 11.26 6.18 -5.49
C ILE A 215 11.79 7.54 -5.98
N PRO A 216 12.97 7.58 -6.66
CA PRO A 216 13.48 8.80 -7.29
C PRO A 216 12.53 9.35 -8.34
N GLY A 217 12.37 10.67 -8.38
CA GLY A 217 11.46 11.37 -9.29
C GLY A 217 10.69 12.48 -8.57
N ARG A 218 9.93 13.23 -9.35
CA ARG A 218 8.99 14.25 -8.86
C ARG A 218 7.57 13.72 -8.91
N PHE A 219 6.80 14.04 -7.88
CA PHE A 219 5.43 13.60 -7.76
C PHE A 219 4.54 14.36 -8.75
N ASP A 220 3.89 13.63 -9.66
CA ASP A 220 3.00 14.21 -10.69
C ASP A 220 1.60 13.58 -10.69
N ARG A 221 1.27 12.82 -9.63
CA ARG A 221 0.02 12.06 -9.46
C ARG A 221 -0.24 10.99 -10.54
N SER A 222 0.68 10.74 -11.47
CA SER A 222 0.69 9.51 -12.27
C SER A 222 1.03 8.32 -11.37
N TRP A 223 0.69 7.10 -11.80
CA TRP A 223 0.89 5.92 -10.96
C TRP A 223 2.36 5.45 -10.92
N GLU A 224 3.16 5.84 -11.91
CA GLU A 224 4.59 5.51 -12.05
C GLU A 224 5.53 6.55 -11.43
N SER A 225 5.03 7.74 -11.09
CA SER A 225 5.92 8.80 -10.60
C SER A 225 6.61 8.45 -9.29
N GLY A 226 7.92 8.72 -9.28
CA GLY A 226 8.67 8.90 -8.06
C GLY A 226 8.27 10.17 -7.32
N TRP A 227 8.87 10.37 -6.15
CA TRP A 227 8.50 11.49 -5.28
C TRP A 227 9.64 11.96 -4.38
N ALA A 228 10.73 11.18 -4.27
CA ALA A 228 11.77 11.43 -3.29
C ALA A 228 12.84 12.45 -3.76
N THR A 229 12.84 12.86 -5.03
CA THR A 229 13.87 13.78 -5.55
C THR A 229 13.84 15.16 -4.89
N PRO A 230 12.69 15.86 -4.77
CA PRO A 230 12.62 17.13 -4.05
C PRO A 230 13.16 17.04 -2.62
N LEU A 231 12.87 15.93 -1.94
CA LEU A 231 13.41 15.66 -0.61
C LEU A 231 14.94 15.52 -0.66
N ALA A 232 15.50 14.69 -1.54
CA ALA A 232 16.94 14.54 -1.65
C ALA A 232 17.65 15.87 -1.99
N ASP A 233 17.06 16.65 -2.89
CA ASP A 233 17.58 17.95 -3.33
C ASP A 233 17.58 18.97 -2.18
N SER A 234 16.57 18.93 -1.30
CA SER A 234 16.52 19.80 -0.10
C SER A 234 17.68 19.59 0.89
N PHE A 235 18.36 18.45 0.81
CA PHE A 235 19.57 18.14 1.61
C PHE A 235 20.87 18.25 0.80
N ALA A 236 20.81 18.57 -0.49
CA ALA A 236 21.99 18.60 -1.38
C ALA A 236 22.88 19.84 -1.17
N GLY A 237 22.31 20.94 -0.67
CA GLY A 237 23.09 22.10 -0.24
C GLY A 237 23.93 21.79 1.01
N PRO A 238 24.99 22.56 1.31
CA PRO A 238 25.62 22.47 2.62
C PRO A 238 24.54 22.68 3.69
N VAL A 239 24.28 21.67 4.53
CA VAL A 239 23.32 21.78 5.65
C VAL A 239 23.66 22.96 6.58
N THR A 240 24.92 23.43 6.51
CA THR A 240 25.43 24.64 7.16
C THR A 240 25.04 25.97 6.48
N SER A 241 24.21 25.97 5.45
CA SER A 241 23.90 27.17 4.64
C SER A 241 22.41 27.46 4.46
N GLY A 242 21.52 26.58 4.92
CA GLY A 242 20.08 26.77 4.82
C GLY A 242 19.27 25.70 5.52
N SER A 243 17.97 25.96 5.67
CA SER A 243 16.98 25.02 6.19
C SER A 243 16.56 24.02 5.10
N PRO A 244 16.63 22.70 5.34
CA PRO A 244 16.06 21.72 4.41
C PRO A 244 14.55 21.89 4.25
N LEU A 245 13.83 22.26 5.32
CA LEU A 245 12.39 22.54 5.24
C LEU A 245 12.09 23.69 4.29
N GLU A 246 12.76 24.84 4.45
CA GLU A 246 12.57 26.02 3.59
C GLU A 246 12.98 25.72 2.14
N SER A 247 14.06 24.94 1.96
CA SER A 247 14.52 24.53 0.62
C SER A 247 13.49 23.63 -0.07
N LEU A 248 12.88 22.70 0.68
CA LEU A 248 11.82 21.84 0.16
C LEU A 248 10.56 22.64 -0.16
N GLU A 249 10.10 23.54 0.72
CA GLU A 249 8.94 24.41 0.45
C GLU A 249 9.16 25.30 -0.80
N ALA A 250 10.39 25.78 -1.02
CA ALA A 250 10.72 26.62 -2.17
C ALA A 250 10.81 25.85 -3.50
N ASP A 251 11.16 24.57 -3.47
CA ASP A 251 11.25 23.71 -4.67
C ASP A 251 9.90 23.14 -5.12
N LEU A 252 8.90 23.12 -4.23
CA LEU A 252 7.58 22.57 -4.51
C LEU A 252 6.64 23.60 -5.15
N ASP A 253 5.72 23.10 -5.97
CA ASP A 253 4.70 23.93 -6.60
C ASP A 253 3.73 24.52 -5.56
N ALA A 254 3.20 25.71 -5.82
CA ALA A 254 2.25 26.39 -4.94
C ALA A 254 0.93 25.60 -4.72
N GLU A 255 0.63 24.64 -5.60
CA GLU A 255 -0.54 23.76 -5.48
C GLU A 255 -0.27 22.49 -4.65
N ASP A 256 0.98 22.21 -4.27
CA ASP A 256 1.37 21.06 -3.45
C ASP A 256 0.71 21.16 -2.06
N SER A 257 0.34 20.01 -1.49
CA SER A 257 -0.33 19.94 -0.19
C SER A 257 0.65 19.97 0.99
N PHE A 258 1.96 20.02 0.74
CA PHE A 258 2.98 20.00 1.77
C PHE A 258 2.87 21.18 2.73
N SER A 259 2.65 22.40 2.23
CA SER A 259 2.50 23.59 3.08
C SER A 259 1.32 23.46 4.06
N ASP A 260 0.24 22.77 3.66
CA ASP A 260 -0.94 22.54 4.51
C ASP A 260 -0.66 21.64 5.73
N ILE A 261 0.36 20.76 5.66
CA ILE A 261 0.70 19.86 6.77
C ILE A 261 1.62 20.53 7.79
N LEU A 262 2.32 21.60 7.40
CA LEU A 262 3.33 22.24 8.22
C LEU A 262 2.72 23.14 9.28
N THR A 263 3.38 23.18 10.43
CA THR A 263 3.00 23.98 11.59
C THR A 263 4.22 24.65 12.19
N GLU A 264 4.03 25.52 13.18
CA GLU A 264 5.16 26.12 13.90
C GLU A 264 6.02 25.08 14.61
N PHE A 265 5.45 23.94 15.02
CA PHE A 265 6.24 22.82 15.56
C PHE A 265 7.31 22.35 14.57
N ASP A 266 6.93 22.18 13.30
CA ASP A 266 7.81 21.65 12.25
C ASP A 266 8.94 22.64 11.94
N LYS A 267 8.65 23.94 11.95
CA LYS A 267 9.65 25.02 11.80
C LYS A 267 10.60 25.11 12.99
N MET A 268 10.09 24.91 14.22
CA MET A 268 10.94 24.88 15.41
C MET A 268 11.87 23.66 15.42
N LEU A 269 11.35 22.49 14.99
CA LEU A 269 12.14 21.27 14.82
C LEU A 269 13.23 21.44 13.76
N ASP A 270 12.91 22.07 12.63
CA ASP A 270 13.88 22.38 11.57
C ASP A 270 15.00 23.30 12.07
N ARG A 271 14.66 24.40 12.76
CA ARG A 271 15.66 25.28 13.38
C ARG A 271 16.56 24.53 14.36
N ALA A 272 15.99 23.66 15.19
CA ALA A 272 16.78 22.83 16.10
C ALA A 272 17.71 21.86 15.37
N PHE A 273 17.28 21.29 14.23
CA PHE A 273 18.13 20.47 13.37
C PHE A 273 19.30 21.30 12.80
N VAL A 274 19.02 22.48 12.24
CA VAL A 274 20.03 23.38 11.69
C VAL A 274 21.04 23.80 12.77
N ASP A 275 20.58 24.21 13.95
CA ASP A 275 21.43 24.59 15.09
C ASP A 275 22.32 23.42 15.57
N ALA A 276 21.79 22.20 15.56
CA ALA A 276 22.56 21.00 15.89
C ALA A 276 23.64 20.70 14.84
N MET A 277 23.37 20.98 13.56
CA MET A 277 24.32 20.77 12.47
C MET A 277 25.45 21.78 12.42
N HIS A 278 25.21 22.99 12.92
CA HIS A 278 26.24 24.02 13.12
C HIS A 278 27.06 23.80 14.39
N SER A 279 26.64 22.91 15.30
CA SER A 279 27.35 22.67 16.54
C SER A 279 28.72 22.05 16.28
N PRO A 280 29.83 22.65 16.77
CA PRO A 280 31.15 22.03 16.65
C PRO A 280 31.28 20.76 17.52
N LYS A 281 30.31 20.49 18.40
CA LYS A 281 30.32 19.34 19.31
C LYS A 281 29.73 18.07 18.68
N ILE A 282 29.08 18.17 17.51
CA ILE A 282 28.44 17.00 16.89
C ILE A 282 29.49 16.11 16.22
N GLY A 283 29.53 14.84 16.61
CA GLY A 283 30.35 13.84 15.93
C GLY A 283 29.72 13.39 14.61
N ASP A 284 30.53 12.86 13.68
CA ASP A 284 30.07 12.40 12.36
C ASP A 284 28.94 11.36 12.45
N LYS A 285 29.04 10.43 13.40
CA LYS A 285 28.00 9.41 13.62
C LYS A 285 26.65 10.03 13.97
N ASP A 286 26.64 11.00 14.88
CA ASP A 286 25.41 11.70 15.28
C ASP A 286 24.90 12.56 14.12
N ARG A 287 25.80 13.15 13.31
CA ARG A 287 25.43 13.91 12.11
C ARG A 287 24.71 13.05 11.08
N TYR A 288 25.24 11.89 10.72
CA TYR A 288 24.54 10.97 9.81
C TYR A 288 23.20 10.48 10.37
N ALA A 289 23.15 10.20 11.68
CA ALA A 289 21.91 9.79 12.34
C ALA A 289 20.85 10.89 12.33
N PHE A 290 21.24 12.15 12.55
CA PHE A 290 20.35 13.30 12.52
C PHE A 290 19.83 13.58 11.12
N ILE A 291 20.69 13.56 10.10
CA ILE A 291 20.29 13.73 8.69
C ILE A 291 19.32 12.61 8.29
N SER A 292 19.64 11.35 8.60
CA SER A 292 18.78 10.21 8.28
C SER A 292 17.41 10.31 8.97
N TRP A 293 17.38 10.67 10.25
CA TRP A 293 16.13 10.83 10.99
C TRP A 293 15.30 12.01 10.46
N TYR A 294 15.94 13.15 10.22
CA TYR A 294 15.25 14.36 9.78
C TYR A 294 14.75 14.25 8.34
N GLY A 295 15.54 13.64 7.45
CA GLY A 295 15.09 13.28 6.10
C GLY A 295 13.90 12.33 6.14
N GLY A 296 13.92 11.34 7.04
CA GLY A 296 12.76 10.46 7.28
C GLY A 296 11.53 11.21 7.83
N TYR A 297 11.75 12.22 8.68
CA TYR A 297 10.70 13.07 9.23
C TYR A 297 10.01 13.90 8.13
N LEU A 298 10.78 14.66 7.36
CA LEU A 298 10.29 15.47 6.25
C LEU A 298 9.66 14.61 5.15
N GLY A 299 10.29 13.49 4.80
CA GLY A 299 9.78 12.56 3.80
C GLY A 299 8.40 12.00 4.18
N ARG A 300 8.18 11.65 5.45
CA ARG A 300 6.86 11.20 5.93
C ARG A 300 5.81 12.32 5.93
N LEU A 301 6.18 13.54 6.29
CA LEU A 301 5.26 14.69 6.19
C LEU A 301 4.84 14.94 4.74
N TYR A 302 5.82 15.03 3.84
CA TYR A 302 5.58 15.23 2.41
C TYR A 302 4.71 14.13 1.82
N ALA A 303 5.06 12.88 2.10
CA ALA A 303 4.31 11.73 1.61
C ALA A 303 2.88 11.68 2.16
N LEU A 304 2.66 11.97 3.45
CA LEU A 304 1.31 11.97 4.03
C LEU A 304 0.44 13.10 3.51
N ALA A 305 1.00 14.29 3.33
CA ALA A 305 0.30 15.42 2.74
C ALA A 305 -0.21 15.09 1.32
N ASN A 306 0.60 14.37 0.55
CA ASN A 306 0.31 13.99 -0.83
C ASN A 306 -0.35 12.60 -0.98
N GLY A 307 -0.55 11.87 0.12
CA GLY A 307 -1.18 10.55 0.13
C GLY A 307 -0.37 9.43 -0.53
N ILE A 308 0.94 9.46 -0.35
CA ILE A 308 1.93 8.56 -0.94
C ILE A 308 2.30 7.46 0.09
N PRO A 309 1.81 6.21 -0.05
CA PRO A 309 2.31 5.08 0.73
C PRO A 309 3.58 4.48 0.09
N ALA A 310 4.24 3.56 0.80
CA ALA A 310 5.19 2.65 0.16
C ALA A 310 4.48 1.79 -0.90
N PHE A 311 5.21 1.41 -1.96
CA PHE A 311 4.70 0.56 -3.04
C PHE A 311 3.47 1.12 -3.74
N ARG A 312 3.40 2.46 -3.82
CA ARG A 312 2.32 3.20 -4.49
C ARG A 312 2.06 2.70 -5.93
N PRO A 313 3.08 2.45 -6.78
CA PRO A 313 2.83 1.94 -8.14
C PRO A 313 2.10 0.59 -8.15
N GLN A 314 2.44 -0.31 -7.23
CA GLN A 314 1.81 -1.63 -7.12
C GLN A 314 0.36 -1.51 -6.65
N VAL A 315 0.10 -0.67 -5.65
CA VAL A 315 -1.26 -0.39 -5.17
C VAL A 315 -2.11 0.22 -6.29
N ALA A 316 -1.56 1.19 -7.02
CA ALA A 316 -2.23 1.84 -8.13
C ALA A 316 -2.53 0.85 -9.28
N ALA A 317 -1.55 0.05 -9.70
CA ALA A 317 -1.72 -0.98 -10.72
C ALA A 317 -2.79 -2.00 -10.34
N TRP A 318 -2.86 -2.40 -9.07
CA TRP A 318 -3.92 -3.28 -8.58
C TRP A 318 -5.30 -2.62 -8.68
N THR A 319 -5.45 -1.36 -8.26
CA THR A 319 -6.74 -0.64 -8.37
C THR A 319 -7.16 -0.41 -9.81
N GLN A 320 -6.19 -0.17 -10.71
CA GLN A 320 -6.45 -0.03 -12.15
C GLN A 320 -6.88 -1.36 -12.76
N ALA A 321 -6.23 -2.47 -12.41
CA ALA A 321 -6.64 -3.81 -12.82
C ALA A 321 -8.04 -4.15 -12.30
N TRP A 322 -8.36 -3.73 -11.08
CA TRP A 322 -9.71 -3.83 -10.56
C TRP A 322 -10.65 -3.04 -11.49
N TYR A 323 -10.42 -1.75 -11.76
CA TYR A 323 -11.27 -0.91 -12.61
C TYR A 323 -11.41 -1.37 -14.07
N LEU A 324 -10.38 -2.00 -14.65
CA LEU A 324 -10.39 -2.46 -16.05
C LEU A 324 -11.03 -3.85 -16.25
N SER A 325 -11.36 -4.55 -15.16
CA SER A 325 -11.93 -5.90 -15.24
C SER A 325 -13.12 -5.99 -16.20
N PRO A 326 -13.15 -6.96 -17.14
CA PRO A 326 -12.36 -8.20 -17.16
C PRO A 326 -10.93 -8.12 -17.75
N ASN A 327 -10.47 -6.92 -18.13
CA ASN A 327 -9.14 -6.72 -18.72
C ASN A 327 -8.05 -6.48 -17.65
N LEU A 328 -6.80 -6.39 -18.11
CA LEU A 328 -5.62 -6.08 -17.31
C LEU A 328 -4.89 -4.87 -17.91
N PRO A 329 -4.22 -4.04 -17.10
CA PRO A 329 -3.22 -3.09 -17.59
C PRO A 329 -2.09 -3.84 -18.31
N ASP A 330 -1.56 -3.26 -19.39
CA ASP A 330 -0.57 -3.95 -20.25
C ASP A 330 0.69 -4.36 -19.50
N GLU A 331 1.22 -3.47 -18.66
CA GLU A 331 2.43 -3.72 -17.88
C GLU A 331 2.26 -4.85 -16.86
N LEU A 332 1.15 -4.83 -16.13
CA LEU A 332 0.79 -5.91 -15.22
C LEU A 332 0.56 -7.22 -15.98
N GLY A 333 -0.09 -7.16 -17.15
CA GLY A 333 -0.29 -8.30 -18.03
C GLY A 333 1.03 -8.90 -18.52
N PHE A 334 1.99 -8.08 -18.92
CA PHE A 334 3.32 -8.52 -19.33
C PHE A 334 4.07 -9.21 -18.18
N GLY A 335 4.09 -8.60 -17.00
CA GLY A 335 4.69 -9.16 -15.80
C GLY A 335 4.07 -10.51 -15.39
N LEU A 336 2.73 -10.59 -15.37
CA LEU A 336 2.00 -11.82 -15.07
C LEU A 336 2.29 -12.92 -16.08
N ARG A 337 2.38 -12.62 -17.39
CA ARG A 337 2.77 -13.61 -18.40
C ARG A 337 4.17 -14.14 -18.15
N THR A 338 5.11 -13.26 -17.81
CA THR A 338 6.50 -13.61 -17.48
C THR A 338 6.57 -14.54 -16.27
N LEU A 339 5.80 -14.26 -15.21
CA LEU A 339 5.73 -15.13 -14.03
C LEU A 339 5.06 -16.48 -14.31
N LEU A 340 3.92 -16.47 -15.01
CA LEU A 340 3.15 -17.69 -15.26
C LEU A 340 3.85 -18.62 -16.25
N ARG A 341 4.54 -18.04 -17.24
CA ARG A 341 5.29 -18.75 -18.28
C ARG A 341 6.65 -18.06 -18.52
N PRO A 342 7.64 -18.27 -17.64
CA PRO A 342 8.99 -17.82 -17.98
C PRO A 342 9.46 -18.63 -19.20
N LYS A 343 9.94 -17.91 -20.22
CA LYS A 343 10.53 -18.53 -21.41
C LYS A 343 11.85 -19.17 -21.04
N ARG A 344 12.22 -20.25 -21.73
CA ARG A 344 13.52 -20.88 -21.51
C ARG A 344 14.68 -19.90 -21.79
N ARG A 345 14.57 -19.14 -22.88
CA ARG A 345 15.51 -18.12 -23.33
C ARG A 345 14.76 -16.78 -23.46
N PRO A 346 14.83 -15.91 -22.45
CA PRO A 346 14.26 -14.56 -22.52
C PRO A 346 14.81 -13.79 -23.73
N GLY A 347 13.96 -13.03 -24.41
CA GLY A 347 14.32 -12.23 -25.60
C GLY A 347 14.34 -12.99 -26.92
N ASP A 348 14.24 -14.32 -26.89
CA ASP A 348 14.07 -15.15 -28.09
C ASP A 348 12.57 -15.35 -28.37
N ILE A 349 12.13 -14.94 -29.57
CA ILE A 349 10.72 -14.98 -30.00
C ILE A 349 10.23 -16.43 -30.12
N GLU A 350 11.11 -17.35 -30.55
CA GLU A 350 10.78 -18.76 -30.74
C GLU A 350 10.87 -19.55 -29.41
N SER A 351 11.40 -18.93 -28.36
CA SER A 351 11.54 -19.59 -27.07
C SER A 351 10.17 -19.77 -26.39
N ALA A 352 9.93 -21.00 -25.96
CA ALA A 352 8.71 -21.37 -25.26
C ALA A 352 8.97 -21.56 -23.76
N SER A 353 7.88 -21.54 -22.99
CA SER A 353 7.92 -22.01 -21.61
C SER A 353 7.81 -23.54 -21.58
N LEU A 354 8.66 -24.15 -20.76
CA LEU A 354 8.81 -25.59 -20.64
C LEU A 354 8.60 -25.99 -19.18
N ILE A 355 7.60 -26.83 -18.92
CA ILE A 355 7.31 -27.33 -17.57
C ILE A 355 7.83 -28.76 -17.45
N PRO A 356 8.66 -29.09 -16.45
CA PRO A 356 9.13 -30.47 -16.26
C PRO A 356 7.97 -31.39 -15.85
N ILE A 357 7.94 -32.60 -16.39
CA ILE A 357 6.84 -33.56 -16.15
C ILE A 357 7.13 -34.47 -14.95
N LEU A 358 8.39 -34.85 -14.76
CA LEU A 358 8.82 -35.84 -13.76
C LEU A 358 9.57 -35.24 -12.56
N ALA A 359 9.66 -33.91 -12.51
CA ALA A 359 10.30 -33.23 -11.38
C ALA A 359 9.36 -33.18 -10.17
N SER A 360 9.95 -33.09 -8.97
CA SER A 360 9.18 -32.93 -7.73
C SER A 360 8.45 -31.59 -7.63
N ARG A 361 8.89 -30.59 -8.40
CA ARG A 361 8.31 -29.25 -8.48
C ARG A 361 8.04 -28.89 -9.93
N THR A 362 7.02 -28.07 -10.18
CA THR A 362 6.68 -27.57 -11.52
C THR A 362 7.38 -26.24 -11.82
N ASP A 363 8.66 -26.14 -11.41
CA ASP A 363 9.52 -25.00 -11.72
C ASP A 363 9.90 -25.04 -13.21
N PRO A 364 9.59 -23.98 -13.98
CA PRO A 364 9.87 -23.95 -15.40
C PRO A 364 11.36 -24.11 -15.71
N ILE A 365 11.65 -24.78 -16.82
CA ILE A 365 13.03 -24.99 -17.26
C ILE A 365 13.53 -23.72 -17.97
N VAL A 366 14.38 -22.98 -17.28
CA VAL A 366 15.08 -21.80 -17.81
C VAL A 366 16.56 -22.09 -18.04
N GLY A 367 17.14 -21.45 -19.07
CA GLY A 367 18.57 -21.56 -19.36
C GLY A 367 19.05 -22.95 -19.80
N VAL A 368 20.32 -23.24 -19.47
CA VAL A 368 21.03 -24.47 -19.85
C VAL A 368 20.80 -25.56 -18.81
N GLN A 369 20.51 -26.78 -19.25
CA GLN A 369 20.34 -27.94 -18.37
C GLN A 369 21.52 -28.90 -18.51
N SER A 370 22.14 -29.29 -17.39
CA SER A 370 23.24 -30.26 -17.37
C SER A 370 22.78 -31.68 -17.68
N GLU A 371 21.55 -32.02 -17.25
CA GLU A 371 20.97 -33.35 -17.39
C GLU A 371 19.72 -33.31 -18.28
N PRO A 372 19.44 -34.40 -19.04
CA PRO A 372 18.22 -34.52 -19.81
C PRO A 372 16.96 -34.45 -18.93
N LYS A 373 16.05 -33.54 -19.27
CA LYS A 373 14.73 -33.42 -18.62
C LYS A 373 13.61 -33.58 -19.62
N LEU A 374 12.61 -34.39 -19.26
CA LEU A 374 11.35 -34.46 -20.00
C LEU A 374 10.45 -33.29 -19.57
N ALA A 375 10.01 -32.51 -20.55
CA ALA A 375 9.21 -31.32 -20.35
C ALA A 375 8.03 -31.25 -21.31
N LEU A 376 7.06 -30.43 -20.94
CA LEU A 376 5.91 -30.08 -21.77
C LEU A 376 6.10 -28.66 -22.29
N LYS A 377 6.07 -28.49 -23.62
CA LYS A 377 5.97 -27.16 -24.24
C LYS A 377 4.55 -26.66 -24.06
N THR A 378 4.41 -25.63 -23.25
CA THR A 378 3.11 -25.04 -22.94
C THR A 378 2.67 -24.00 -23.97
N GLY A 379 1.37 -23.96 -24.28
CA GLY A 379 0.77 -22.96 -25.15
C GLY A 379 0.52 -21.62 -24.46
N ASP A 380 -0.04 -20.69 -25.23
CA ASP A 380 -0.44 -19.36 -24.75
C ASP A 380 -1.56 -19.47 -23.71
N VAL A 381 -1.45 -18.63 -22.67
CA VAL A 381 -2.44 -18.53 -21.60
C VAL A 381 -3.19 -17.21 -21.79
N GLU A 382 -4.50 -17.32 -21.91
CA GLU A 382 -5.41 -16.19 -21.85
C GLU A 382 -5.63 -15.81 -20.38
N MET A 383 -5.61 -14.51 -20.11
CA MET A 383 -5.73 -13.98 -18.76
C MET A 383 -6.88 -12.98 -18.74
N LYS A 384 -7.82 -13.18 -17.81
CA LYS A 384 -8.89 -12.23 -17.53
C LYS A 384 -8.95 -11.98 -16.04
N THR A 385 -9.46 -10.83 -15.66
CA THR A 385 -9.76 -10.54 -14.25
C THR A 385 -11.23 -10.79 -13.96
N LEU A 386 -11.52 -11.23 -12.74
CA LEU A 386 -12.86 -11.36 -12.22
C LEU A 386 -12.95 -10.63 -10.88
N ARG A 387 -13.89 -9.69 -10.78
CA ARG A 387 -14.21 -9.01 -9.52
C ARG A 387 -15.16 -9.86 -8.69
N ASP A 388 -14.86 -9.93 -7.40
CA ASP A 388 -15.81 -10.36 -6.38
C ASP A 388 -15.75 -9.37 -5.22
N SER A 389 -16.63 -8.37 -5.27
CA SER A 389 -16.60 -7.22 -4.36
C SER A 389 -15.23 -6.52 -4.40
N GLU A 390 -14.49 -6.47 -3.29
CA GLU A 390 -13.12 -5.94 -3.24
C GLU A 390 -12.05 -6.91 -3.72
N SER A 391 -12.35 -8.21 -3.82
CA SER A 391 -11.37 -9.19 -4.25
C SER A 391 -11.25 -9.18 -5.76
N LEU A 392 -10.01 -9.24 -6.23
CA LEU A 392 -9.69 -9.40 -7.65
C LEU A 392 -9.11 -10.78 -7.85
N PHE A 393 -9.57 -11.48 -8.86
CA PHE A 393 -9.06 -12.80 -9.23
C PHE A 393 -8.51 -12.77 -10.64
N LEU A 394 -7.40 -13.46 -10.84
CA LEU A 394 -6.87 -13.78 -12.14
C LEU A 394 -7.43 -15.13 -12.58
N VAL A 395 -8.21 -15.11 -13.66
CA VAL A 395 -8.76 -16.29 -14.32
C VAL A 395 -7.87 -16.62 -15.51
N LEU A 396 -7.36 -17.85 -15.52
CA LEU A 396 -6.42 -18.33 -16.52
C LEU A 396 -7.10 -19.39 -17.37
N SER A 397 -7.12 -19.17 -18.68
CA SER A 397 -7.70 -20.10 -19.66
C SER A 397 -6.71 -20.47 -20.76
N GLU A 398 -6.86 -21.68 -21.29
CA GLU A 398 -6.14 -22.18 -22.46
C GLU A 398 -7.18 -22.78 -23.41
N GLN A 399 -7.16 -22.34 -24.68
CA GLN A 399 -8.14 -22.76 -25.70
C GLN A 399 -9.61 -22.59 -25.24
N GLY A 400 -9.90 -21.48 -24.55
CA GLY A 400 -11.25 -21.18 -24.04
C GLY A 400 -11.68 -21.96 -22.80
N LYS A 401 -10.87 -22.89 -22.28
CA LYS A 401 -11.16 -23.64 -21.05
C LYS A 401 -10.42 -23.04 -19.87
N GLU A 402 -11.13 -22.78 -18.77
CA GLU A 402 -10.51 -22.34 -17.52
C GLU A 402 -9.61 -23.45 -16.94
N ILE A 403 -8.34 -23.11 -16.71
CA ILE A 403 -7.36 -23.98 -16.06
C ILE A 403 -7.38 -23.75 -14.55
N SER A 404 -7.36 -22.47 -14.15
CA SER A 404 -7.19 -22.09 -12.76
C SER A 404 -7.68 -20.67 -12.52
N ARG A 405 -8.11 -20.44 -11.28
CA ARG A 405 -8.39 -19.13 -10.71
C ARG A 405 -7.50 -18.90 -9.51
N MET A 406 -6.85 -17.75 -9.42
CA MET A 406 -6.05 -17.37 -8.25
C MET A 406 -6.33 -15.92 -7.82
N PRO A 407 -6.16 -15.57 -6.54
CA PRO A 407 -6.24 -14.17 -6.12
C PRO A 407 -5.20 -13.32 -6.85
N LEU A 408 -5.61 -12.17 -7.37
CA LEU A 408 -4.71 -11.12 -7.80
C LEU A 408 -4.63 -10.12 -6.65
N ASP A 409 -3.63 -10.29 -5.80
CA ASP A 409 -3.38 -9.54 -4.57
C ASP A 409 -2.04 -8.79 -4.64
N PHE A 410 -1.74 -7.98 -3.64
CA PHE A 410 -0.53 -7.17 -3.60
C PHE A 410 0.78 -7.97 -3.82
N PRO A 411 1.01 -9.13 -3.15
CA PRO A 411 2.20 -9.95 -3.40
C PRO A 411 2.38 -10.33 -4.88
N LEU A 412 1.31 -10.77 -5.55
CA LEU A 412 1.40 -11.17 -6.95
C LEU A 412 1.60 -9.99 -7.89
N VAL A 413 0.94 -8.86 -7.64
CA VAL A 413 1.14 -7.63 -8.42
C VAL A 413 2.58 -7.15 -8.29
N ARG A 414 3.14 -7.19 -7.08
CA ARG A 414 4.52 -6.76 -6.83
C ARG A 414 5.54 -7.64 -7.52
N GLU A 415 5.39 -8.96 -7.46
CA GLU A 415 6.24 -9.90 -8.21
C GLU A 415 6.11 -9.69 -9.73
N ALA A 416 4.89 -9.43 -10.22
CA ALA A 416 4.66 -9.22 -11.64
C ALA A 416 5.35 -7.93 -12.13
N LEU A 417 5.22 -6.83 -11.40
CA LEU A 417 5.85 -5.56 -11.75
C LEU A 417 7.37 -5.55 -11.52
N ALA A 418 7.91 -6.49 -10.75
CA ALA A 418 9.36 -6.68 -10.64
C ALA A 418 9.96 -7.41 -11.86
N CYS A 419 9.13 -7.98 -12.74
CA CYS A 419 9.61 -8.63 -13.96
C CYS A 419 10.06 -7.59 -14.99
N GLY A 420 11.20 -7.83 -15.63
CA GLY A 420 11.75 -6.95 -16.66
C GLY A 420 12.33 -7.75 -17.81
N GLN A 421 12.08 -7.32 -19.06
CA GLN A 421 12.62 -7.95 -20.28
C GLN A 421 12.43 -9.49 -20.31
N GLU A 422 11.24 -9.98 -19.94
CA GLU A 422 10.91 -11.42 -19.85
C GLU A 422 11.72 -12.23 -18.82
N HIS A 423 12.46 -11.56 -17.93
CA HIS A 423 13.09 -12.16 -16.77
C HIS A 423 12.16 -12.03 -15.56
N ALA A 424 12.01 -13.12 -14.81
CA ALA A 424 11.32 -13.08 -13.53
C ALA A 424 12.11 -12.22 -12.55
N GLY A 425 11.45 -11.22 -11.96
CA GLY A 425 11.97 -10.52 -10.81
C GLY A 425 12.01 -11.45 -9.59
N VAL A 426 12.82 -11.08 -8.59
CA VAL A 426 12.79 -11.72 -7.27
C VAL A 426 12.47 -10.65 -6.25
N THR A 427 11.41 -10.86 -5.47
CA THR A 427 11.09 -10.00 -4.33
C THR A 427 11.03 -10.83 -3.04
N GLU A 428 10.93 -10.18 -1.88
CA GLU A 428 10.74 -10.87 -0.60
C GLU A 428 9.39 -11.62 -0.50
N MET A 429 8.49 -11.42 -1.47
CA MET A 429 7.16 -12.05 -1.52
C MET A 429 7.15 -13.37 -2.29
N THR A 430 8.30 -13.82 -2.81
CA THR A 430 8.41 -15.02 -3.64
C THR A 430 7.93 -16.27 -2.90
N ASP A 431 8.15 -16.36 -1.58
CA ASP A 431 7.68 -17.49 -0.76
C ASP A 431 6.15 -17.58 -0.68
N VAL A 432 5.45 -16.44 -0.82
CA VAL A 432 3.98 -16.37 -0.77
C VAL A 432 3.38 -16.67 -2.15
N THR A 433 4.02 -16.20 -3.22
CA THR A 433 3.50 -16.31 -4.59
C THR A 433 3.89 -17.61 -5.29
N SER A 434 5.08 -18.15 -5.02
CA SER A 434 5.60 -19.35 -5.69
C SER A 434 4.69 -20.56 -5.57
N PRO A 435 4.13 -20.92 -4.39
CA PRO A 435 3.23 -22.06 -4.28
C PRO A 435 1.94 -21.94 -5.11
N ARG A 436 1.52 -20.71 -5.43
CA ARG A 436 0.34 -20.45 -6.27
C ARG A 436 0.67 -20.57 -7.75
N LEU A 437 1.83 -20.05 -8.16
CA LEU A 437 2.34 -20.19 -9.52
C LEU A 437 2.62 -21.67 -9.84
N GLU A 438 3.20 -22.39 -8.90
CA GLU A 438 3.45 -23.85 -8.99
C GLU A 438 2.13 -24.62 -9.14
N ARG A 439 1.11 -24.32 -8.33
CA ARG A 439 -0.22 -24.94 -8.46
C ARG A 439 -0.85 -24.71 -9.83
N PHE A 440 -0.74 -23.49 -10.38
CA PHE A 440 -1.20 -23.21 -11.72
C PHE A 440 -0.46 -24.05 -12.77
N ARG A 441 0.88 -24.10 -12.70
CA ARG A 441 1.71 -24.87 -13.63
C ARG A 441 1.41 -26.37 -13.52
N ALA A 442 1.20 -26.88 -12.31
CA ALA A 442 0.80 -28.26 -12.06
C ALA A 442 -0.59 -28.60 -12.61
N ALA A 443 -1.54 -27.66 -12.57
CA ALA A 443 -2.86 -27.85 -13.17
C ALA A 443 -2.80 -28.05 -14.70
N ARG A 444 -1.70 -27.65 -15.36
CA ARG A 444 -1.45 -27.90 -16.79
C ARG A 444 -0.89 -29.29 -17.09
N LEU A 445 -0.48 -30.03 -16.06
CA LEU A 445 0.06 -31.38 -16.17
C LEU A 445 -1.00 -32.45 -15.87
N ILE A 446 -2.28 -32.09 -15.77
CA ILE A 446 -3.36 -33.04 -15.51
C ILE A 446 -3.48 -34.01 -16.70
N PRO A 447 -3.61 -35.33 -16.48
CA PRO A 447 -3.59 -36.34 -17.55
C PRO A 447 -4.53 -36.09 -18.73
N THR A 448 -5.71 -35.51 -18.47
CA THR A 448 -6.69 -35.16 -19.51
C THR A 448 -6.18 -34.11 -20.50
N GLN A 449 -5.18 -33.31 -20.12
CA GLN A 449 -4.51 -32.32 -20.98
C GLN A 449 -3.23 -32.88 -21.63
N LEU A 450 -2.73 -34.04 -21.19
CA LEU A 450 -1.46 -34.63 -21.63
C LEU A 450 -1.57 -35.51 -22.89
N ASN A 451 -2.78 -35.94 -23.25
CA ASN A 451 -3.01 -36.90 -24.35
C ASN A 451 -2.64 -36.37 -25.76
N GLN A 452 -2.43 -35.06 -25.92
CA GLN A 452 -1.96 -34.42 -27.16
C GLN A 452 -0.85 -33.38 -26.88
N ALA A 453 -0.16 -33.51 -25.75
CA ALA A 453 0.83 -32.53 -25.34
C ALA A 453 2.08 -32.52 -26.23
N ASN A 454 2.68 -31.35 -26.38
CA ASN A 454 3.93 -31.16 -27.13
C ASN A 454 5.12 -31.50 -26.21
N TYR A 455 5.44 -32.78 -26.13
CA TYR A 455 6.56 -33.27 -25.32
C TYR A 455 7.90 -32.82 -25.88
N ARG A 456 8.79 -32.41 -24.99
CA ARG A 456 10.15 -31.97 -25.29
C ARG A 456 11.16 -32.67 -24.40
N VAL A 457 12.26 -33.13 -24.99
CA VAL A 457 13.45 -33.52 -24.24
C VAL A 457 14.41 -32.35 -24.24
N VAL A 458 14.77 -31.90 -23.04
CA VAL A 458 15.59 -30.72 -22.82
C VAL A 458 16.99 -31.13 -22.37
N VAL A 459 18.03 -30.79 -23.13
CA VAL A 459 19.44 -31.10 -22.82
C VAL A 459 20.32 -29.92 -23.22
N GLY A 460 21.23 -29.50 -22.35
CA GLY A 460 22.11 -28.38 -22.62
C GLY A 460 21.30 -27.11 -22.91
N ALA A 461 21.62 -26.45 -24.02
CA ALA A 461 20.86 -25.29 -24.50
C ALA A 461 19.68 -25.65 -25.40
N SER A 462 19.57 -26.90 -25.88
CA SER A 462 18.60 -27.29 -26.91
C SER A 462 17.39 -28.03 -26.34
N ASP A 463 16.28 -28.05 -27.08
CA ASP A 463 15.15 -28.94 -26.86
C ASP A 463 14.74 -29.64 -28.15
N PHE A 464 14.29 -30.89 -28.00
CA PHE A 464 13.90 -31.75 -29.11
C PHE A 464 12.45 -32.20 -28.93
N SER A 465 11.64 -32.09 -29.98
CA SER A 465 10.27 -32.63 -30.00
C SER A 465 10.29 -34.15 -29.84
N MET A 466 9.39 -34.66 -29.01
CA MET A 466 9.17 -36.10 -28.86
C MET A 466 7.72 -36.43 -29.20
N THR A 467 7.51 -37.41 -30.08
CA THR A 467 6.19 -37.96 -30.37
C THR A 467 6.01 -39.26 -29.61
N VAL A 468 4.98 -39.33 -28.76
CA VAL A 468 4.62 -40.56 -28.03
C VAL A 468 3.66 -41.35 -28.90
N SER A 469 4.17 -42.36 -29.60
CA SER A 469 3.35 -43.31 -30.35
C SER A 469 2.91 -44.45 -29.42
N GLY A 470 1.72 -44.32 -28.85
CA GLY A 470 1.06 -45.36 -28.05
C GLY A 470 0.19 -44.76 -26.95
N GLY A 471 -1.13 -44.80 -27.14
CA GLY A 471 -2.12 -44.59 -26.09
C GLY A 471 -2.96 -45.86 -25.95
N TYR A 472 -3.24 -46.25 -24.71
CA TYR A 472 -4.26 -47.25 -24.39
C TYR A 472 -5.66 -46.72 -24.70
#